data_AF-A0A1W9VUF3-F1
#
_entry.id   AF-A0A1W9VUF3-F1
#
_cell.length_a   1.000
_cell.length_b   1.000
_cell.length_c   1.000
_cell.angle_alpha   90.00
_cell.angle_beta   90.00
_cell.angle_gamma   90.00
#
_symmetry.space_group_name_H-M   'P 1'
#
loop_
_entity.id
_entity.type
_entity.pdbx_description
1 polymer ?
#
loop_
_entity_poly.entity_id
_entity_poly.type
_entity_poly.pdbx_seq_one_letter_code
_entity_poly.pdbx_strand_id
1 'polypeptide(L)'
;MRNLHREPWVFEVFVKLGDIAIFLTLGVFFIFLISSSQGISRESVVLILNYVTILSLISAVILVINIVFIFFNKKKLSVNITLGIKRILLLVFFLGIFLFINIIYTLSQGSLG
;
A
#
# COMPACT_ATOMS: atom_id res chain seq x y z
N MET A 1 25.41 16.39 26.14
CA MET A 1 24.79 15.38 25.26
C MET A 1 23.43 15.91 24.84
N ARG A 2 23.27 16.34 23.57
CA ARG A 2 21.99 16.86 23.08
C ARG A 2 20.99 15.72 23.08
N ASN A 3 20.03 15.78 23.99
CA ASN A 3 18.81 14.98 23.93
C ASN A 3 18.10 15.37 22.62
N LEU A 4 18.34 14.61 21.56
CA LEU A 4 17.45 14.56 20.41
C LEU A 4 16.12 14.07 20.97
N HIS A 5 15.31 15.02 21.43
CA HIS A 5 13.92 14.82 21.78
C HIS A 5 13.24 14.48 20.46
N ARG A 6 13.35 13.21 20.02
CA ARG A 6 12.70 12.70 18.80
C ARG A 6 11.25 13.11 18.89
N GLU A 7 10.89 14.09 18.08
CA GLU A 7 9.64 14.78 18.24
C GLU A 7 8.51 13.82 17.90
N PRO A 8 7.60 13.52 18.85
CA PRO A 8 6.54 12.55 18.65
C PRO A 8 5.61 12.91 17.47
N TRP A 9 5.57 14.18 17.07
CA TRP A 9 4.78 14.62 15.92
C TRP A 9 5.28 14.06 14.59
N VAL A 10 6.60 13.90 14.40
CA VAL A 10 7.16 13.32 13.17
C VAL A 10 6.67 11.88 13.02
N PHE A 11 6.69 11.13 14.12
CA PHE A 11 6.18 9.76 14.15
C PHE A 11 4.70 9.69 13.77
N GLU A 12 3.86 10.55 14.35
CA GLU A 12 2.43 10.61 14.02
C GLU A 12 2.16 10.98 12.56
N VAL A 13 2.94 11.92 12.00
CA VAL A 13 2.82 12.31 10.59
C VAL A 13 3.14 11.13 9.67
N PHE A 14 4.22 10.39 9.93
CA PHE A 14 4.56 9.21 9.13
C PHE A 14 3.47 8.13 9.20
N VAL A 15 2.92 7.85 10.39
CA VAL A 15 1.81 6.90 10.56
C VAL A 15 0.60 7.34 9.75
N LYS A 16 0.22 8.62 9.78
CA LYS A 16 -0.89 9.18 9.00
C LYS A 16 -0.64 9.11 7.47
N LEU A 17 0.58 9.37 7.01
CA LEU A 17 0.94 9.22 5.60
C LEU A 17 0.79 7.77 5.13
N GLY A 18 1.13 6.80 5.98
CA GLY A 18 0.85 5.39 5.73
C GLY A 18 -0.64 5.11 5.55
N ASP A 19 -1.49 5.65 6.44
CA ASP A 19 -2.95 5.50 6.35
C ASP A 19 -3.53 6.11 5.06
N ILE A 20 -3.04 7.29 4.65
CA ILE A 20 -3.48 7.95 3.42
C ILE A 20 -3.10 7.13 2.18
N ALA A 21 -1.86 6.62 2.14
CA ALA A 21 -1.39 5.78 1.03
C ALA A 21 -2.24 4.52 0.87
N ILE A 22 -2.62 3.89 1.98
CA ILE A 22 -3.52 2.73 2.00
C ILE A 22 -4.89 3.07 1.42
N PHE A 23 -5.48 4.18 1.87
CA PHE A 23 -6.80 4.60 1.44
C PHE A 23 -6.84 4.91 -0.07
N LEU A 24 -5.80 5.57 -0.58
CA LEU A 24 -5.63 5.84 -2.00
C LEU A 24 -5.56 4.56 -2.83
N THR A 25 -4.78 3.57 -2.40
CA THR A 25 -4.65 2.33 -3.17
C THR A 25 -5.92 1.48 -3.13
N LEU A 26 -6.62 1.43 -2.00
CA LEU A 26 -7.94 0.79 -1.94
C LEU A 26 -8.93 1.47 -2.89
N GLY A 27 -8.96 2.81 -2.89
CA GLY A 27 -9.80 3.57 -3.81
C GLY A 27 -9.52 3.23 -5.28
N VAL A 28 -8.24 3.20 -5.66
CA VAL A 28 -7.84 2.85 -7.03
C VAL A 28 -8.15 1.38 -7.38
N PHE A 29 -8.03 0.46 -6.42
CA PHE A 29 -8.44 -0.94 -6.61
C PHE A 29 -9.96 -1.09 -6.84
N PHE A 30 -10.79 -0.35 -6.10
CA PHE A 30 -12.24 -0.33 -6.34
C PHE A 30 -12.60 0.29 -7.69
N ILE A 31 -11.92 1.37 -8.09
CA ILE A 31 -12.08 1.97 -9.42
C ILE A 31 -11.77 0.93 -10.50
N PHE A 32 -10.71 0.14 -10.34
CA PHE A 32 -10.39 -0.95 -11.26
C PHE A 32 -11.48 -2.02 -11.30
N LEU A 33 -11.98 -2.50 -10.15
CA LEU A 33 -13.06 -3.49 -10.09
C LEU A 33 -14.32 -3.03 -10.83
N ILE A 34 -14.75 -1.79 -10.56
CA ILE A 34 -15.91 -1.18 -11.21
C ILE A 34 -15.64 -1.04 -12.71
N SER A 35 -14.47 -0.53 -13.07
CA SER A 35 -14.08 -0.33 -14.47
C SER A 35 -14.04 -1.65 -15.25
N SER A 36 -13.50 -2.72 -14.66
CA SER A 36 -13.47 -4.04 -15.27
C SER A 36 -14.87 -4.63 -15.50
N SER A 37 -15.86 -4.26 -14.68
CA SER A 37 -17.24 -4.74 -14.83
C SER A 37 -18.05 -4.00 -15.91
N GLN A 38 -17.60 -2.83 -16.36
CA GLN A 38 -18.32 -1.97 -17.30
C GLN A 38 -17.96 -2.20 -18.77
N GLY A 39 -17.16 -3.24 -19.09
CA GLY A 39 -16.84 -3.59 -20.47
C GLY A 39 -15.98 -2.56 -21.20
N ILE A 40 -15.12 -1.85 -20.48
CA ILE A 40 -14.21 -0.84 -21.04
C ILE A 40 -13.18 -1.52 -21.95
N SER A 41 -12.67 -0.79 -22.95
CA SER A 41 -11.65 -1.29 -23.86
C SER A 41 -10.43 -1.84 -23.10
N ARG A 42 -9.84 -2.91 -23.65
CA ARG A 42 -8.65 -3.56 -23.06
C ARG A 42 -7.50 -2.58 -22.84
N GLU A 43 -7.32 -1.61 -23.74
CA GLU A 43 -6.29 -0.57 -23.62
C GLU A 43 -6.49 0.31 -22.39
N SER A 44 -7.72 0.75 -22.13
CA SER A 44 -8.04 1.53 -20.92
C SER A 44 -7.86 0.70 -19.65
N VAL A 45 -8.21 -0.60 -19.67
CA VAL A 45 -7.99 -1.51 -18.54
C VAL A 45 -6.50 -1.67 -18.24
N VAL A 46 -5.66 -1.86 -19.27
CA VAL A 46 -4.19 -1.95 -19.12
C VAL A 46 -3.60 -0.66 -18.55
N LEU A 47 -4.08 0.50 -19.01
CA LEU A 47 -3.64 1.80 -18.49
C LEU A 47 -3.99 1.97 -17.00
N ILE A 48 -5.23 1.63 -16.62
CA ILE A 48 -5.68 1.65 -15.22
C ILE A 48 -4.84 0.69 -14.38
N LEU A 49 -4.60 -0.54 -14.87
CA LEU A 49 -3.78 -1.53 -14.20
C LEU A 49 -2.35 -1.05 -13.94
N ASN A 50 -1.73 -0.34 -14.89
CA ASN A 50 -0.41 0.27 -14.69
C ASN A 50 -0.42 1.32 -13.57
N TYR A 51 -1.42 2.21 -13.54
CA TYR A 51 -1.54 3.18 -12.45
C TYR A 51 -1.77 2.52 -11.10
N VAL A 52 -2.64 1.50 -11.02
CA VAL A 52 -2.89 0.76 -9.78
C VAL A 52 -1.60 0.09 -9.30
N THR A 53 -0.82 -0.51 -10.22
CA THR A 53 0.44 -1.19 -9.93
C THR A 53 1.48 -0.22 -9.36
N ILE A 54 1.70 0.93 -10.01
CA ILE A 54 2.66 1.95 -9.55
C ILE A 54 2.25 2.50 -8.18
N LEU A 55 0.98 2.85 -8.03
CA LEU A 55 0.46 3.42 -6.79
C LEU A 55 0.52 2.39 -5.65
N SER A 56 0.28 1.11 -5.95
CA SER A 56 0.43 0.02 -4.98
C SER A 56 1.87 -0.17 -4.54
N LEU A 57 2.84 -0.08 -5.45
CA LEU A 57 4.27 -0.15 -5.12
C LEU A 57 4.70 0.98 -4.19
N ILE A 58 4.29 2.22 -4.48
CA ILE A 58 4.60 3.39 -3.64
C ILE A 58 4.03 3.20 -2.22
N SER A 59 2.77 2.78 -2.11
CA SER A 59 2.13 2.52 -0.83
C SER A 59 2.81 1.39 -0.05
N ALA A 60 3.25 0.32 -0.73
CA ALA A 60 4.01 -0.75 -0.10
C ALA A 60 5.35 -0.27 0.47
N VAL A 61 6.09 0.56 -0.28
CA VAL A 61 7.34 1.18 0.19
C VAL A 61 7.09 2.05 1.43
N ILE A 62 6.05 2.88 1.42
CA ILE A 62 5.67 3.72 2.57
C ILE A 62 5.33 2.84 3.78
N LEU A 63 4.58 1.76 3.59
CA LEU A 63 4.23 0.80 4.64
C LEU A 63 5.47 0.14 5.24
N VAL A 64 6.43 -0.29 4.42
CA VAL A 64 7.70 -0.87 4.90
C VAL A 64 8.48 0.15 5.74
N ILE A 65 8.61 1.38 5.27
CA ILE A 65 9.26 2.46 6.04
C ILE A 65 8.51 2.70 7.35
N ASN A 66 7.18 2.69 7.33
CA ASN A 66 6.34 2.86 8.52
C ASN A 66 6.61 1.76 9.56
N ILE A 67 6.63 0.50 9.12
CA ILE A 67 6.91 -0.67 9.97
C ILE A 67 8.28 -0.52 10.62
N VAL A 68 9.31 -0.22 9.83
CA VAL A 68 10.67 0.03 10.33
C VAL A 68 10.63 1.14 11.40
N PHE A 69 10.01 2.27 11.10
CA PHE A 69 9.94 3.41 12.01
C PHE A 69 9.21 3.09 13.33
N ILE A 70 8.17 2.25 13.31
CA ILE A 70 7.45 1.76 14.49
C ILE A 70 8.38 0.94 15.40
N PHE A 71 9.17 0.02 14.83
CA PHE A 71 10.09 -0.81 15.62
C PHE A 71 11.29 -0.03 16.20
N PHE A 72 11.71 1.05 15.55
CA PHE A 72 12.78 1.93 16.05
C PHE A 72 12.32 2.95 17.11
N ASN A 73 11.02 3.05 17.38
CA ASN A 73 10.49 3.94 18.41
C ASN A 73 10.45 3.22 19.77
N LYS A 74 11.24 3.67 20.75
CA LYS A 74 11.41 2.98 22.05
C LYS A 74 10.37 3.36 23.12
N LYS A 75 9.47 4.31 22.86
CA LYS A 75 8.65 4.92 23.94
C LYS A 75 7.56 4.01 24.54
N LYS A 76 7.02 3.02 23.80
CA LYS A 76 6.01 2.05 24.31
C LYS A 76 6.04 0.73 23.53
N LEU A 77 6.79 -0.26 24.03
CA LEU A 77 7.03 -1.53 23.34
C LEU A 77 5.75 -2.29 22.97
N SER A 78 4.79 -2.42 23.90
CA SER A 78 3.54 -3.16 23.67
C SER A 78 2.65 -2.53 22.59
N VAL A 79 2.45 -1.22 22.66
CA VAL A 79 1.65 -0.47 21.66
C VAL A 79 2.30 -0.53 20.29
N ASN A 80 3.64 -0.40 20.23
CA ASN A 80 4.39 -0.45 18.97
C ASN A 80 4.35 -1.84 18.32
N ILE A 81 4.37 -2.92 19.12
CA ILE A 81 4.20 -4.29 18.60
C ILE A 81 2.81 -4.47 18.00
N THR A 82 1.74 -4.06 18.69
CA THR A 82 0.38 -4.16 18.15
C THR A 82 0.21 -3.33 16.87
N LEU A 83 0.77 -2.12 16.84
CA LEU A 83 0.73 -1.27 15.64
C LEU A 83 1.53 -1.88 14.49
N GLY A 84 2.72 -2.42 14.77
CA GLY A 84 3.58 -3.10 13.81
C GLY A 84 2.90 -4.32 13.19
N ILE A 85 2.28 -5.19 14.00
CA ILE A 85 1.52 -6.35 13.52
C ILE A 85 0.38 -5.92 12.61
N LYS A 86 -0.40 -4.90 12.99
CA LYS A 86 -1.47 -4.36 12.14
C LYS A 86 -0.93 -3.89 10.79
N ARG A 87 0.21 -3.19 10.77
CA ARG A 87 0.85 -2.73 9.52
C ARG A 87 1.39 -3.88 8.67
N ILE A 88 1.96 -4.92 9.28
CA ILE A 88 2.44 -6.12 8.57
C ILE A 88 1.28 -6.87 7.93
N LEU A 89 0.20 -7.14 8.68
CA LEU A 89 -1.00 -7.79 8.13
C LEU A 89 -1.56 -7.01 6.93
N LEU A 90 -1.54 -5.68 7.05
CA LEU A 90 -2.02 -4.80 6.01
C LEU A 90 -1.10 -4.79 4.78
N LEU A 91 0.23 -4.84 4.98
CA LEU A 91 1.20 -5.04 3.90
C LEU A 91 0.98 -6.39 3.17
N VAL A 92 0.73 -7.47 3.92
CA VAL A 92 0.44 -8.80 3.33
C VAL A 92 -0.83 -8.76 2.50
N PHE A 93 -1.91 -8.16 3.02
CA PHE A 93 -3.15 -7.96 2.28
C PHE A 93 -2.91 -7.20 0.97
N PHE A 94 -2.07 -6.17 1.02
CA PHE A 94 -1.70 -5.35 -0.12
C PHE A 94 -0.92 -6.11 -1.20
N LEU A 95 0.05 -6.92 -0.77
CA LEU A 95 0.80 -7.79 -1.68
C LEU A 95 -0.14 -8.81 -2.34
N GLY A 96 -1.16 -9.28 -1.63
CA GLY A 96 -2.23 -10.11 -2.19
C GLY A 96 -3.00 -9.40 -3.30
N ILE A 97 -3.45 -8.17 -3.06
CA ILE A 97 -4.12 -7.34 -4.09
C ILE A 97 -3.21 -7.13 -5.30
N PHE A 98 -1.94 -6.80 -5.07
CA PHE A 98 -0.95 -6.58 -6.12
C PHE A 98 -0.73 -7.84 -6.98
N LEU A 99 -0.60 -9.01 -6.34
CA LEU A 99 -0.49 -10.29 -7.03
C LEU A 99 -1.74 -10.58 -7.86
N PHE A 100 -2.93 -10.38 -7.29
CA PHE A 100 -4.20 -10.59 -7.98
C PHE A 100 -4.31 -9.72 -9.24
N ILE A 101 -3.97 -8.45 -9.14
CA ILE A 101 -3.91 -7.52 -10.27
C ILE A 101 -2.94 -8.02 -11.35
N ASN A 102 -1.72 -8.42 -10.96
CA ASN A 102 -0.72 -8.89 -11.93
C ASN A 102 -1.14 -10.18 -12.62
N ILE A 103 -1.86 -11.07 -11.94
CA ILE A 103 -2.44 -12.27 -12.54
C ILE A 103 -3.45 -11.87 -13.63
N ILE A 104 -4.38 -10.97 -13.32
CA ILE A 104 -5.35 -10.47 -14.31
C ILE A 104 -4.65 -9.81 -15.48
N TYR A 105 -3.65 -8.97 -15.21
CA TYR A 105 -2.84 -8.32 -16.24
C TYR A 105 -2.19 -9.35 -17.17
N THR A 106 -1.52 -10.35 -16.61
CA THR A 106 -0.83 -11.41 -17.37
C THR A 106 -1.82 -12.23 -18.20
N LEU A 107 -2.97 -12.60 -17.65
CA LEU A 107 -4.03 -13.30 -18.39
C LEU A 107 -4.61 -12.45 -19.51
N SER A 108 -4.76 -11.14 -19.29
CA SER A 108 -5.26 -10.21 -20.32
C SER A 108 -4.29 -10.03 -21.49
N GLN A 109 -2.97 -10.11 -21.24
CA GLN A 109 -1.94 -10.01 -22.27
C GLN A 109 -1.65 -11.35 -22.95
N GLY A 110 -1.70 -12.47 -22.22
CA GLY A 110 -1.50 -13.81 -22.78
C GLY A 110 -2.57 -14.24 -23.78
N SER A 111 -3.72 -13.55 -23.81
CA SER A 111 -4.77 -13.73 -24.82
C SER A 111 -4.45 -13.06 -26.18
N LEU A 112 -3.34 -12.33 -26.30
CA LEU A 112 -2.92 -11.62 -27.52
C LEU A 112 -1.79 -12.32 -28.30
N GLY A 113 -1.26 -13.45 -27.78
CA GLY A 113 -0.30 -14.32 -28.48
C GLY A 113 -0.97 -15.60 -28.96
#